data_AF-A0A2G6NQ02-F1
#
_entry.id   AF-A0A2G6NQ02-F1
#
_cell.length_a   1.000
_cell.length_b   1.000
_cell.length_c   1.000
_cell.angle_alpha   90.00
_cell.angle_beta   90.00
_cell.angle_gamma   90.00
#
_symmetry.space_group_name_H-M   'P 1'
#
loop_
_entity.id
_entity.type
_entity.pdbx_description
1 polymer ?
#
loop_
_entity_poly.entity_id
_entity_poly.type
_entity_poly.pdbx_seq_one_letter_code
_entity_poly.pdbx_strand_id
1 'polypeptide(L)'
;IPVEMIDRVEIVRGPASALYGMNALGGVINIRTKNPVQDEKSVSVGYGSHEENKEKAYFSKSYGKTGISIGVLRHAAEGDFQNSAFEKYHFYGKLFHKFNQNTDLEFSLFYSDWNNEWRGGVTFKEWDAGKREPDQAAHMKEIHAEPTAVLVLNHRFNDQWKLTNHLFMRTIDNEWRDLMDLLSDDSTSNQIGNEIQVEFDHDFFYRNNKIIAGFLFDYGDLDFERKYSQYFQLPEKRGTKWASVEIARKVYSAYIQDIFQVTPDITFTTGVRYDYADYDVENKMDATRSGKNAVDHFSPKIGITYSPVKNLNIFTNIGVGFKPPSGGQIALYNDLKPEKATNYEI
;
A
#
# COMPACT_ATOMS: atom_id res chain seq x y z
N ILE A 1 1.36 -10.83 -6.09
CA ILE A 1 0.42 -11.86 -5.59
C ILE A 1 0.12 -12.77 -6.77
N PRO A 2 0.33 -14.09 -6.71
CA PRO A 2 -0.17 -15.00 -7.73
C PRO A 2 -1.65 -14.72 -7.98
N VAL A 3 -2.04 -14.56 -9.24
CA VAL A 3 -3.41 -14.18 -9.61
C VAL A 3 -4.41 -15.19 -9.08
N GLU A 4 -4.00 -16.45 -8.95
CA GLU A 4 -4.75 -17.58 -8.42
C GLU A 4 -5.17 -17.37 -6.95
N MET A 5 -4.43 -16.57 -6.18
CA MET A 5 -4.74 -16.20 -4.80
C MET A 5 -5.66 -14.99 -4.67
N ILE A 6 -5.82 -14.22 -5.75
CA ILE A 6 -6.65 -13.03 -5.75
C ILE A 6 -8.12 -13.47 -5.91
N ASP A 7 -8.96 -13.03 -4.98
CA ASP A 7 -10.41 -13.14 -5.11
C ASP A 7 -10.91 -12.04 -6.05
N ARG A 8 -10.51 -10.79 -5.76
CA ARG A 8 -10.85 -9.63 -6.57
C ARG A 8 -9.90 -8.46 -6.34
N VAL A 9 -9.88 -7.57 -7.32
CA VAL A 9 -9.23 -6.25 -7.25
C VAL A 9 -10.32 -5.19 -7.36
N GLU A 10 -10.45 -4.36 -6.34
CA GLU A 10 -11.40 -3.25 -6.28
C GLU A 10 -10.64 -1.95 -6.55
N ILE A 11 -11.12 -1.14 -7.49
CA ILE A 11 -10.52 0.16 -7.81
C ILE A 11 -11.56 1.24 -7.52
N VAL A 12 -11.32 2.03 -6.47
CA VAL A 12 -12.09 3.25 -6.17
C VAL A 12 -11.33 4.41 -6.78
N ARG A 13 -11.93 5.09 -7.76
CA ARG A 13 -11.33 6.26 -8.39
C ARG A 13 -11.68 7.52 -7.61
N GLY A 14 -10.76 8.47 -7.64
CA GLY A 14 -10.91 9.74 -6.95
C GLY A 14 -10.56 9.65 -5.46
N PRO A 15 -10.48 10.82 -4.79
CA PRO A 15 -10.17 10.95 -3.38
C PRO A 15 -11.08 10.11 -2.48
N ALA A 16 -10.47 9.26 -1.65
CA ALA A 16 -11.19 8.29 -0.82
C ALA A 16 -10.68 8.24 0.63
N SER A 17 -10.02 9.29 1.09
CA SER A 17 -9.38 9.33 2.43
C SER A 17 -10.35 9.18 3.59
N ALA A 18 -11.63 9.52 3.46
CA ALA A 18 -12.61 9.35 4.53
C ALA A 18 -12.71 7.90 5.05
N LEU A 19 -12.50 6.89 4.19
CA LEU A 19 -12.47 5.48 4.59
C LEU A 19 -11.06 4.89 4.58
N TYR A 20 -10.25 5.24 3.57
CA TYR A 20 -8.96 4.58 3.34
C TYR A 20 -7.75 5.37 3.88
N GLY A 21 -7.99 6.54 4.48
CA GLY A 21 -6.99 7.33 5.16
C GLY A 21 -6.01 8.06 4.26
N MET A 22 -4.83 8.29 4.82
CA MET A 22 -3.75 9.07 4.22
C MET A 22 -3.31 8.46 2.89
N ASN A 23 -2.88 9.29 1.93
CA ASN A 23 -2.39 8.91 0.60
C ASN A 23 -3.45 8.49 -0.43
N ALA A 24 -4.74 8.43 -0.06
CA ALA A 24 -5.84 8.14 -0.99
C ALA A 24 -6.30 9.39 -1.78
N LEU A 25 -5.37 10.11 -2.42
CA LEU A 25 -5.62 11.33 -3.20
C LEU A 25 -6.29 11.04 -4.57
N GLY A 26 -5.73 10.11 -5.34
CA GLY A 26 -6.21 9.79 -6.69
C GLY A 26 -7.18 8.61 -6.76
N GLY A 27 -7.24 7.80 -5.70
CA GLY A 27 -7.98 6.55 -5.67
C GLY A 27 -7.36 5.53 -4.73
N VAL A 28 -7.98 4.36 -4.68
CA VAL A 28 -7.54 3.21 -3.89
C VAL A 28 -7.64 1.96 -4.76
N ILE A 29 -6.59 1.15 -4.71
CA ILE A 29 -6.58 -0.20 -5.25
C ILE A 29 -6.57 -1.14 -4.05
N ASN A 30 -7.67 -1.87 -3.85
CA ASN A 30 -7.81 -2.84 -2.78
C ASN A 30 -7.78 -4.26 -3.37
N ILE A 31 -6.82 -5.08 -2.93
CA ILE A 31 -6.67 -6.45 -3.39
C ILE A 31 -7.17 -7.37 -2.28
N ARG A 32 -8.21 -8.15 -2.56
CA ARG A 32 -8.73 -9.17 -1.65
C ARG A 32 -8.23 -10.54 -2.08
N THR A 33 -7.69 -11.30 -1.13
CA THR A 33 -7.21 -12.67 -1.36
C THR A 33 -8.27 -13.69 -0.94
N LYS A 34 -8.32 -14.82 -1.65
CA LYS A 34 -9.25 -15.91 -1.35
C LYS A 34 -9.00 -16.47 0.05
N ASN A 35 -10.08 -16.89 0.72
CA ASN A 35 -9.96 -17.76 1.90
C ASN A 35 -9.82 -19.22 1.45
N PRO A 36 -8.85 -19.99 1.99
CA PRO A 36 -8.58 -21.38 1.59
C PRO A 36 -9.65 -22.37 2.08
N VAL A 37 -10.89 -22.21 1.62
CA VAL A 37 -12.04 -23.06 1.98
C VAL A 37 -12.24 -24.24 1.03
N GLN A 38 -11.50 -24.27 -0.08
CA GLN A 38 -11.52 -25.33 -1.07
C GLN A 38 -10.09 -25.77 -1.41
N ASP A 39 -9.96 -27.04 -1.79
CA ASP A 39 -8.72 -27.62 -2.26
C ASP A 39 -8.46 -27.17 -3.69
N GLU A 40 -7.31 -26.52 -3.91
CA GLU A 40 -6.91 -26.02 -5.22
C GLU A 40 -5.41 -26.23 -5.38
N LYS A 41 -4.99 -26.59 -6.59
CA LYS A 41 -3.57 -26.72 -6.95
C LYS A 41 -3.38 -26.17 -8.34
N SER A 42 -2.37 -25.34 -8.52
CA SER A 42 -1.96 -24.91 -9.84
C SER A 42 -0.45 -24.79 -9.92
N VAL A 43 0.08 -25.14 -11.08
CA VAL A 43 1.48 -24.93 -11.45
C VAL A 43 1.46 -24.36 -12.85
N SER A 44 2.19 -23.27 -13.06
CA SER A 44 2.31 -22.60 -14.35
C SER A 44 3.77 -22.30 -14.62
N VAL A 45 4.24 -22.65 -15.81
CA VAL A 45 5.57 -22.29 -16.30
C VAL A 45 5.37 -21.62 -17.65
N GLY A 46 5.98 -20.46 -17.85
CA GLY A 46 5.92 -19.69 -19.09
C GLY A 46 7.31 -19.26 -19.51
N TYR A 47 7.54 -19.24 -20.83
CA TYR A 47 8.74 -18.73 -21.48
C TYR A 47 8.32 -17.73 -22.55
N GLY A 48 9.04 -16.62 -22.65
CA GLY A 48 8.73 -15.49 -23.53
C GLY A 48 9.94 -15.00 -24.31
N SER A 49 9.79 -13.83 -24.94
CA SER A 49 10.90 -13.15 -25.61
C SER A 49 11.88 -12.59 -24.55
N HIS A 50 13.11 -12.29 -24.96
CA HIS A 50 14.13 -11.70 -24.06
C HIS A 50 14.40 -12.54 -22.80
N GLU A 51 14.47 -13.86 -23.01
CA GLU A 51 14.66 -14.87 -21.96
C GLU A 51 13.66 -14.75 -20.80
N GLU A 52 12.47 -14.19 -21.04
CA GLU A 52 11.45 -14.07 -20.00
C GLU A 52 11.01 -15.46 -19.53
N ASN A 53 11.11 -15.72 -18.24
CA ASN A 53 10.61 -16.92 -17.60
C ASN A 53 9.71 -16.57 -16.41
N LYS A 54 8.58 -17.27 -16.33
CA LYS A 54 7.59 -17.08 -15.27
C LYS A 54 7.14 -18.41 -14.70
N GLU A 55 7.46 -18.64 -13.45
CA GLU A 55 7.17 -19.88 -12.74
C GLU A 55 6.26 -19.58 -11.56
N LYS A 56 5.16 -20.30 -11.46
CA LYS A 56 4.18 -20.16 -10.39
C LYS A 56 3.80 -21.52 -9.85
N ALA A 57 3.68 -21.62 -8.54
CA ALA A 57 3.00 -22.73 -7.91
C ALA A 57 2.07 -22.19 -6.82
N TYR A 58 0.87 -22.76 -6.75
CA TYR A 58 -0.14 -22.43 -5.77
C TYR A 58 -0.78 -23.72 -5.25
N PHE A 59 -0.97 -23.75 -3.94
CA PHE A 59 -1.62 -24.84 -3.24
C PHE A 59 -2.55 -24.25 -2.19
N SER A 60 -3.79 -24.73 -2.17
CA SER A 60 -4.79 -24.45 -1.14
C SER A 60 -5.38 -25.75 -0.66
N LYS A 61 -5.61 -25.86 0.66
CA LYS A 61 -6.26 -27.01 1.26
C LYS A 61 -7.09 -26.63 2.47
N SER A 62 -8.27 -27.22 2.57
CA SER A 62 -9.19 -27.04 3.68
C SER A 62 -9.29 -28.30 4.55
N TYR A 63 -9.21 -28.10 5.86
CA TYR A 63 -9.34 -29.10 6.92
C TYR A 63 -10.48 -28.71 7.85
N GLY A 64 -11.71 -28.89 7.39
CA GLY A 64 -12.93 -28.56 8.13
C GLY A 64 -13.05 -27.05 8.39
N LYS A 65 -12.62 -26.61 9.58
CA LYS A 65 -12.66 -25.21 10.02
C LYS A 65 -11.38 -24.43 9.71
N THR A 66 -10.30 -25.11 9.36
CA THR A 66 -8.99 -24.49 9.09
C THR A 66 -8.64 -24.64 7.62
N GLY A 67 -8.22 -23.58 6.96
CA GLY A 67 -7.70 -23.62 5.61
C GLY A 67 -6.29 -23.04 5.54
N ILE A 68 -5.45 -23.59 4.66
CA ILE A 68 -4.11 -23.08 4.39
C ILE A 68 -3.94 -22.92 2.89
N SER A 69 -3.39 -21.78 2.46
CA SER A 69 -2.91 -21.62 1.09
C SER A 69 -1.50 -21.06 1.04
N ILE A 70 -0.70 -21.56 0.10
CA ILE A 70 0.67 -21.15 -0.17
C ILE A 70 0.79 -20.88 -1.67
N GLY A 71 1.39 -19.77 -2.04
CA GLY A 71 1.72 -19.41 -3.41
C GLY A 71 3.15 -18.92 -3.52
N VAL A 72 3.83 -19.33 -4.59
CA VAL A 72 5.16 -18.85 -4.96
C VAL A 72 5.16 -18.40 -6.41
N LEU A 73 5.93 -17.35 -6.71
CA LEU A 73 6.10 -16.79 -8.04
C LEU A 73 7.57 -16.41 -8.24
N ARG A 74 8.19 -16.91 -9.30
CA ARG A 74 9.41 -16.36 -9.88
C ARG A 74 9.09 -15.72 -11.23
N HIS A 75 9.58 -14.52 -11.48
CA HIS A 75 9.44 -13.85 -12.77
C HIS A 75 10.73 -13.12 -13.08
N ALA A 76 11.41 -13.53 -14.16
CA ALA A 76 12.65 -12.92 -14.60
C ALA A 76 12.67 -12.73 -16.12
N ALA A 77 13.48 -11.79 -16.61
CA ALA A 77 13.74 -11.55 -18.02
C ALA A 77 15.02 -10.71 -18.19
N GLU A 78 15.65 -10.75 -19.37
CA GLU A 78 16.71 -9.80 -19.75
C GLU A 78 16.16 -8.41 -20.11
N GLY A 79 14.88 -8.36 -20.50
CA GLY A 79 14.19 -7.13 -20.89
C GLY A 79 14.44 -6.72 -22.35
N ASP A 80 13.58 -5.82 -22.85
CA ASP A 80 13.60 -5.40 -24.26
C ASP A 80 14.78 -4.48 -24.60
N PHE A 81 15.42 -3.89 -23.58
CA PHE A 81 16.51 -2.92 -23.71
C PHE A 81 17.72 -3.33 -22.88
N GLN A 82 18.90 -2.81 -23.26
CA GLN A 82 20.07 -2.91 -22.39
C GLN A 82 19.74 -2.28 -21.03
N ASN A 83 20.16 -2.94 -19.96
CA ASN A 83 19.93 -2.51 -18.59
C ASN A 83 18.44 -2.43 -18.20
N SER A 84 17.66 -3.41 -18.65
CA SER A 84 16.24 -3.59 -18.26
C SER A 84 15.93 -4.99 -17.71
N ALA A 85 16.97 -5.74 -17.35
CA ALA A 85 16.86 -7.07 -16.79
C ALA A 85 16.23 -7.02 -15.39
N PHE A 86 15.42 -8.02 -15.06
CA PHE A 86 14.84 -8.14 -13.73
C PHE A 86 14.71 -9.59 -13.29
N GLU A 87 14.69 -9.79 -11.99
CA GLU A 87 14.34 -11.04 -11.37
C GLU A 87 13.55 -10.78 -10.08
N LYS A 88 12.39 -11.43 -9.97
CA LYS A 88 11.44 -11.21 -8.87
C LYS A 88 11.00 -12.54 -8.29
N TYR A 89 11.04 -12.62 -6.97
CA TYR A 89 10.55 -13.72 -6.16
C TYR A 89 9.45 -13.21 -5.24
N HIS A 90 8.32 -13.92 -5.23
CA HIS A 90 7.26 -13.64 -4.29
C HIS A 90 6.79 -14.92 -3.62
N PHE A 91 6.62 -14.86 -2.31
CA PHE A 91 5.99 -15.88 -1.49
C PHE A 91 4.75 -15.31 -0.81
N TYR A 92 3.69 -16.11 -0.79
CA TYR A 92 2.44 -15.78 -0.12
C TYR A 92 1.96 -16.98 0.67
N GLY A 93 1.72 -16.80 1.96
CA GLY A 93 1.08 -17.76 2.83
C GLY A 93 -0.17 -17.17 3.44
N LYS A 94 -1.24 -17.97 3.53
CA LYS A 94 -2.46 -17.60 4.25
C LYS A 94 -2.96 -18.79 5.08
N LEU A 95 -3.24 -18.55 6.34
CA LEU A 95 -3.93 -19.43 7.26
C LEU A 95 -5.28 -18.80 7.60
N PHE A 96 -6.36 -19.54 7.41
CA PHE A 96 -7.71 -19.15 7.79
C PHE A 96 -8.24 -20.14 8.81
N HIS A 97 -8.85 -19.67 9.90
CA HIS A 97 -9.49 -20.53 10.88
C HIS A 97 -10.83 -19.96 11.33
N LYS A 98 -11.89 -20.76 11.14
CA LYS A 98 -13.24 -20.44 11.60
C LYS A 98 -13.51 -21.12 12.94
N PHE A 99 -13.41 -20.38 14.04
CA PHE A 99 -13.67 -20.94 15.38
C PHE A 99 -15.13 -21.41 15.52
N ASN A 100 -16.07 -20.57 15.08
CA ASN A 100 -17.50 -20.83 15.11
C ASN A 100 -18.22 -20.03 14.00
N GLN A 101 -19.55 -19.93 14.03
CA GLN A 101 -20.31 -19.22 12.99
C GLN A 101 -20.10 -17.69 12.99
N ASN A 102 -19.61 -17.15 14.11
CA ASN A 102 -19.51 -15.73 14.41
C ASN A 102 -18.06 -15.22 14.46
N THR A 103 -17.07 -16.10 14.60
CA THR A 103 -15.66 -15.72 14.76
C THR A 103 -14.76 -16.48 13.80
N ASP A 104 -13.94 -15.73 13.07
CA ASP A 104 -12.86 -16.26 12.23
C ASP A 104 -11.59 -15.41 12.34
N LEU A 105 -10.47 -16.03 11.97
CA LEU A 105 -9.14 -15.44 12.01
C LEU A 105 -8.41 -15.73 10.70
N GLU A 106 -7.80 -14.70 10.13
CA GLU A 106 -6.95 -14.79 8.95
C GLU A 106 -5.54 -14.32 9.32
N PHE A 107 -4.53 -15.16 9.09
CA PHE A 107 -3.13 -14.78 9.14
C PHE A 107 -2.53 -14.88 7.75
N SER A 108 -1.95 -13.80 7.26
CA SER A 108 -1.30 -13.71 5.95
C SER A 108 0.15 -13.32 6.10
N LEU A 109 1.03 -14.00 5.39
CA LEU A 109 2.45 -13.68 5.25
C LEU A 109 2.73 -13.42 3.78
N PHE A 110 3.38 -12.31 3.48
CA PHE A 110 3.87 -11.95 2.17
C PHE A 110 5.37 -11.70 2.27
N TYR A 111 6.13 -12.23 1.33
CA TYR A 111 7.52 -11.88 1.14
C TYR A 111 7.75 -11.56 -0.33
N SER A 112 8.34 -10.41 -0.60
CA SER A 112 8.78 -9.98 -1.92
C SER A 112 10.28 -9.80 -1.90
N ASP A 113 10.97 -10.33 -2.89
CA ASP A 113 12.38 -10.05 -3.13
C ASP A 113 12.54 -9.80 -4.62
N TRP A 114 13.21 -8.73 -5.00
CA TRP A 114 13.47 -8.48 -6.40
C TRP A 114 14.68 -7.61 -6.63
N ASN A 115 15.28 -7.83 -7.79
CA ASN A 115 16.34 -7.03 -8.35
C ASN A 115 15.89 -6.58 -9.74
N ASN A 116 15.98 -5.28 -10.02
CA ASN A 116 15.56 -4.70 -11.30
C ASN A 116 16.59 -3.70 -11.81
N GLU A 117 16.93 -3.80 -13.08
CA GLU A 117 17.69 -2.79 -13.80
C GLU A 117 16.75 -1.81 -14.51
N TRP A 118 17.10 -0.54 -14.43
CA TRP A 118 16.36 0.56 -15.01
C TRP A 118 17.27 1.26 -15.99
N ARG A 119 16.92 1.23 -17.28
CA ARG A 119 17.73 1.88 -18.31
C ARG A 119 17.82 3.42 -18.16
N GLY A 120 16.98 4.04 -17.33
CA GLY A 120 16.85 5.49 -17.29
C GLY A 120 16.13 6.04 -18.53
N GLY A 121 16.29 7.33 -18.81
CA GLY A 121 15.62 8.00 -19.92
C GLY A 121 16.48 9.08 -20.56
N VAL A 122 16.12 9.46 -21.77
CA VAL A 122 16.68 10.63 -22.47
C VAL A 122 15.77 11.84 -22.24
N THR A 123 16.36 13.03 -22.11
CA THR A 123 15.61 14.28 -21.99
C THR A 123 14.92 14.64 -23.32
N PHE A 124 13.90 15.51 -23.27
CA PHE A 124 13.23 15.99 -24.50
C PHE A 124 14.21 16.65 -25.47
N LYS A 125 15.16 17.45 -24.98
CA LYS A 125 16.18 18.10 -25.81
C LYS A 125 17.08 17.07 -26.52
N GLU A 126 17.46 16.01 -25.82
CA GLU A 126 18.26 14.92 -26.40
C GLU A 126 17.46 14.11 -27.42
N TRP A 127 16.19 13.84 -27.12
CA TRP A 127 15.28 13.18 -28.05
C TRP A 127 15.10 13.99 -29.34
N ASP A 128 14.85 15.29 -29.24
CA ASP A 128 14.72 16.18 -30.39
C ASP A 128 16.03 16.29 -31.17
N ALA A 129 17.18 16.16 -30.49
CA ALA A 129 18.50 16.07 -31.11
C ALA A 129 18.84 14.68 -31.70
N GLY A 130 17.92 13.71 -31.64
CA GLY A 130 18.08 12.39 -32.22
C GLY A 130 18.69 11.32 -31.31
N LYS A 131 19.04 11.64 -30.05
CA LYS A 131 19.50 10.65 -29.07
C LYS A 131 18.34 9.74 -28.67
N ARG A 132 18.57 8.43 -28.66
CA ARG A 132 17.57 7.40 -28.32
C ARG A 132 17.98 6.55 -27.12
N GLU A 133 19.29 6.43 -26.91
CA GLU A 133 19.85 5.71 -25.76
C GLU A 133 20.29 6.71 -24.67
N PRO A 134 19.96 6.46 -23.40
CA PRO A 134 20.40 7.27 -22.28
C PRO A 134 21.90 7.06 -21.99
N ASP A 135 22.50 7.99 -21.25
CA ASP A 135 23.89 7.84 -20.81
C ASP A 135 24.00 6.73 -19.76
N GLN A 136 25.20 6.13 -19.65
CA GLN A 136 25.47 5.05 -18.68
C GLN A 136 25.15 5.44 -17.23
N ALA A 137 25.35 6.72 -16.87
CA ALA A 137 25.05 7.25 -15.54
C ALA A 137 23.53 7.32 -15.24
N ALA A 138 22.68 7.22 -16.25
CA ALA A 138 21.23 7.20 -16.07
C ALA A 138 20.69 5.80 -15.78
N HIS A 139 21.49 4.75 -16.01
CA HIS A 139 21.10 3.40 -15.69
C HIS A 139 21.18 3.17 -14.18
N MET A 140 20.15 2.56 -13.61
CA MET A 140 20.05 2.27 -12.19
C MET A 140 19.76 0.79 -11.95
N LYS A 141 20.08 0.33 -10.75
CA LYS A 141 19.73 -0.97 -10.21
C LYS A 141 19.00 -0.76 -8.91
N GLU A 142 17.93 -1.51 -8.71
CA GLU A 142 17.14 -1.52 -7.50
C GLU A 142 17.08 -2.94 -6.93
N ILE A 143 17.42 -3.09 -5.66
CA ILE A 143 17.32 -4.33 -4.91
C ILE A 143 16.38 -4.10 -3.75
N HIS A 144 15.29 -4.87 -3.69
CA HIS A 144 14.20 -4.69 -2.74
C HIS A 144 13.85 -5.99 -2.06
N ALA A 145 13.68 -5.96 -0.74
CA ALA A 145 13.12 -7.04 0.05
C ALA A 145 12.00 -6.53 0.96
N GLU A 146 10.90 -7.27 1.04
CA GLU A 146 9.71 -6.85 1.77
C GLU A 146 8.96 -8.03 2.40
N PRO A 147 9.26 -8.38 3.65
CA PRO A 147 8.38 -9.21 4.47
C PRO A 147 7.22 -8.36 5.02
N THR A 148 6.00 -8.90 4.93
CA THR A 148 4.77 -8.32 5.48
C THR A 148 3.95 -9.41 6.14
N ALA A 149 3.46 -9.17 7.35
CA ALA A 149 2.53 -10.05 8.05
C ALA A 149 1.26 -9.28 8.42
N VAL A 150 0.11 -9.91 8.22
CA VAL A 150 -1.21 -9.34 8.54
C VAL A 150 -2.04 -10.38 9.28
N LEU A 151 -2.62 -10.00 10.41
CA LEU A 151 -3.57 -10.78 11.18
C LEU A 151 -4.91 -10.05 11.18
N VAL A 152 -5.98 -10.72 10.77
CA VAL A 152 -7.33 -10.18 10.75
C VAL A 152 -8.23 -11.05 11.61
N LEU A 153 -8.83 -10.48 12.65
CA LEU A 153 -9.87 -11.13 13.44
C LEU A 153 -11.22 -10.52 13.07
N ASN A 154 -12.16 -11.37 12.65
CA ASN A 154 -13.55 -10.97 12.45
C ASN A 154 -14.42 -11.59 13.55
N HIS A 155 -15.27 -10.77 14.17
CA HIS A 155 -16.23 -11.24 15.16
C HIS A 155 -17.60 -10.57 14.98
N ARG A 156 -18.65 -11.38 14.90
CA ARG A 156 -20.05 -10.95 14.90
C ARG A 156 -20.65 -11.22 16.27
N PHE A 157 -20.95 -10.17 17.03
CA PHE A 157 -21.60 -10.33 18.33
C PHE A 157 -23.07 -10.74 18.18
N ASN A 158 -23.75 -10.18 17.18
CA ASN A 158 -25.13 -10.49 16.79
C ASN A 158 -25.39 -9.95 15.36
N ASP A 159 -26.63 -9.95 14.91
CA ASP A 159 -26.99 -9.47 13.56
C ASP A 159 -26.70 -7.98 13.33
N GLN A 160 -26.59 -7.19 14.41
CA GLN A 160 -26.37 -5.74 14.36
C GLN A 160 -24.90 -5.37 14.49
N TRP A 161 -24.13 -6.06 15.33
CA TRP A 161 -22.78 -5.66 15.70
C TRP A 161 -21.71 -6.59 15.13
N LYS A 162 -20.78 -6.01 14.36
CA LYS A 162 -19.58 -6.70 13.85
C LYS A 162 -18.33 -5.91 14.20
N LEU A 163 -17.26 -6.63 14.52
CA LEU A 163 -15.94 -6.11 14.81
C LEU A 163 -14.94 -6.77 13.87
N THR A 164 -14.08 -5.97 13.27
CA THR A 164 -12.91 -6.43 12.54
C THR A 164 -11.67 -5.75 13.13
N ASN A 165 -10.65 -6.55 13.47
CA ASN A 165 -9.35 -6.04 13.86
C ASN A 165 -8.30 -6.44 12.83
N HIS A 166 -7.57 -5.47 12.30
CA HIS A 166 -6.43 -5.67 11.42
C HIS A 166 -5.15 -5.32 12.20
N LEU A 167 -4.28 -6.29 12.44
CA LEU A 167 -2.92 -6.05 12.92
C LEU A 167 -1.97 -6.32 11.76
N PHE A 168 -1.06 -5.40 11.48
CA PHE A 168 -0.11 -5.57 10.39
C PHE A 168 1.29 -5.14 10.80
N MET A 169 2.29 -5.78 10.20
CA MET A 169 3.68 -5.39 10.27
C MET A 169 4.31 -5.54 8.89
N ARG A 170 5.26 -4.67 8.57
CA ARG A 170 5.94 -4.64 7.29
C ARG A 170 7.34 -4.10 7.48
N THR A 171 8.31 -4.73 6.84
CA THR A 171 9.65 -4.18 6.66
C THR A 171 9.89 -4.03 5.17
N ILE A 172 10.53 -2.94 4.77
CA ILE A 172 10.98 -2.71 3.40
C ILE A 172 12.45 -2.36 3.48
N ASP A 173 13.28 -3.21 2.90
CA ASP A 173 14.66 -2.92 2.62
C ASP A 173 14.76 -2.60 1.13
N ASN A 174 15.31 -1.44 0.80
CA ASN A 174 15.51 -1.03 -0.58
C ASN A 174 16.91 -0.44 -0.76
N GLU A 175 17.50 -0.74 -1.89
CA GLU A 175 18.82 -0.29 -2.29
C GLU A 175 18.75 0.15 -3.75
N TRP A 176 19.05 1.42 -3.99
CA TRP A 176 19.19 1.98 -5.33
C TRP A 176 20.63 2.32 -5.60
N ARG A 177 21.15 1.96 -6.78
CA ARG A 177 22.50 2.32 -7.21
C ARG A 177 22.51 2.67 -8.69
N ASP A 178 23.30 3.66 -9.11
CA ASP A 178 23.61 3.76 -10.53
C ASP A 178 24.53 2.62 -10.97
N LEU A 179 24.45 2.21 -12.24
CA LEU A 179 25.28 1.11 -12.75
C LEU A 179 26.77 1.44 -12.87
N MET A 180 27.17 2.70 -12.64
CA MET A 180 28.57 3.09 -12.51
C MET A 180 29.10 2.94 -11.07
N ASP A 181 28.23 2.56 -10.12
CA ASP A 181 28.47 2.48 -8.68
C ASP A 181 28.94 3.81 -8.06
N LEU A 182 28.57 4.96 -8.64
CA LEU A 182 28.99 6.28 -8.15
C LEU A 182 28.14 6.79 -6.99
N LEU A 183 26.86 6.46 -6.97
CA LEU A 183 25.86 6.87 -6.00
C LEU A 183 25.03 5.65 -5.61
N SER A 184 24.82 5.52 -4.30
CA SER A 184 23.90 4.53 -3.74
C SER A 184 23.01 5.13 -2.66
N ASP A 185 21.74 4.78 -2.70
CA ASP A 185 20.78 5.01 -1.63
C ASP A 185 20.40 3.68 -1.00
N ASP A 186 20.60 3.57 0.30
CA ASP A 186 20.15 2.44 1.09
C ASP A 186 19.02 2.94 2.01
N SER A 187 17.91 2.21 2.09
CA SER A 187 16.81 2.54 2.99
C SER A 187 16.18 1.31 3.62
N THR A 188 15.95 1.35 4.92
CA THR A 188 15.18 0.34 5.66
C THR A 188 14.02 1.04 6.34
N SER A 189 12.79 0.55 6.11
CA SER A 189 11.61 1.05 6.81
C SER A 189 10.88 -0.08 7.50
N ASN A 190 10.60 0.09 8.79
CA ASN A 190 9.77 -0.80 9.56
C ASN A 190 8.43 -0.14 9.87
N GLN A 191 7.36 -0.92 9.86
CA GLN A 191 6.01 -0.46 10.14
C GLN A 191 5.27 -1.51 10.95
N ILE A 192 4.53 -1.05 11.96
CA ILE A 192 3.57 -1.84 12.72
C ILE A 192 2.33 -1.00 12.98
N GLY A 193 1.16 -1.60 12.77
CA GLY A 193 -0.09 -0.89 12.99
C GLY A 193 -1.24 -1.80 13.34
N ASN A 194 -2.27 -1.20 13.93
CA ASN A 194 -3.51 -1.85 14.28
C ASN A 194 -4.70 -0.97 13.91
N GLU A 195 -5.66 -1.54 13.20
CA GLU A 195 -6.95 -0.93 12.93
C GLU A 195 -8.07 -1.73 13.58
N ILE A 196 -8.90 -1.08 14.38
CA ILE A 196 -10.15 -1.64 14.88
C ILE A 196 -11.29 -0.95 14.12
N GLN A 197 -12.15 -1.76 13.51
CA GLN A 197 -13.36 -1.30 12.83
C GLN A 197 -14.58 -1.98 13.45
N VAL A 198 -15.62 -1.21 13.70
CA VAL A 198 -16.93 -1.69 14.16
C VAL A 198 -17.99 -1.30 13.15
N GLU A 199 -18.79 -2.27 12.75
CA GLU A 199 -20.02 -2.04 12.00
C GLU A 199 -21.23 -2.21 12.92
N PHE A 200 -22.16 -1.27 12.84
CA PHE A 200 -23.44 -1.31 13.51
C PHE A 200 -24.57 -1.16 12.49
N ASP A 201 -25.22 -2.29 12.18
CA ASP A 201 -26.42 -2.40 11.36
C ASP A 201 -27.66 -2.24 12.26
N HIS A 202 -28.47 -1.21 12.04
CA HIS A 202 -29.70 -0.99 12.82
C HIS A 202 -30.81 -0.33 12.01
N ASP A 203 -32.04 -0.49 12.47
CA ASP A 203 -33.15 0.29 11.94
C ASP A 203 -33.22 1.65 12.64
N PHE A 204 -33.35 2.71 11.84
CA PHE A 204 -33.64 4.06 12.30
C PHE A 204 -34.89 4.56 11.58
N PHE A 205 -35.95 4.88 12.32
CA PHE A 205 -37.25 5.26 11.74
C PHE A 205 -37.79 4.24 10.71
N TYR A 206 -37.71 2.93 11.00
CA TYR A 206 -38.16 1.85 10.09
C TYR A 206 -37.43 1.82 8.74
N ARG A 207 -36.19 2.29 8.74
CA ARG A 207 -35.29 2.30 7.60
C ARG A 207 -33.94 1.76 7.99
N ASN A 208 -33.31 1.08 7.04
CA ASN A 208 -31.99 0.52 7.26
C ASN A 208 -30.97 1.64 7.46
N ASN A 209 -30.18 1.52 8.51
CA ASN A 209 -29.03 2.36 8.76
C ASN A 209 -27.80 1.50 9.06
N LYS A 210 -26.66 1.88 8.49
CA LYS A 210 -25.37 1.25 8.79
C LYS A 210 -24.36 2.31 9.19
N ILE A 211 -23.83 2.17 10.39
CA ILE A 211 -22.72 2.98 10.89
C ILE A 211 -21.45 2.13 10.86
N ILE A 212 -20.38 2.68 10.31
CA ILE A 212 -19.04 2.10 10.32
C ILE A 212 -18.14 3.09 11.04
N ALA A 213 -17.52 2.68 12.14
CA ALA A 213 -16.58 3.49 12.87
C ALA A 213 -15.27 2.73 13.05
N GLY A 214 -14.15 3.44 13.06
CA GLY A 214 -12.87 2.80 13.27
C GLY A 214 -11.78 3.72 13.79
N PHE A 215 -10.76 3.07 14.32
CA PHE A 215 -9.56 3.70 14.84
C PHE A 215 -8.33 2.96 14.33
N LEU A 216 -7.35 3.71 13.85
CA LEU A 216 -6.06 3.22 13.39
C LEU A 216 -4.96 3.83 14.25
N PHE A 217 -4.04 2.98 14.71
CA PHE A 217 -2.72 3.38 15.16
C PHE A 217 -1.68 2.76 14.25
N ASP A 218 -0.71 3.55 13.79
CA ASP A 218 0.39 3.12 12.94
C ASP A 218 1.69 3.76 13.42
N TYR A 219 2.71 2.94 13.63
CA TYR A 219 4.06 3.37 13.94
C TYR A 219 4.99 2.86 12.86
N GLY A 220 5.90 3.72 12.40
CA GLY A 220 6.97 3.27 11.53
C GLY A 220 8.23 4.09 11.70
N ASP A 221 9.34 3.47 11.35
CA ASP A 221 10.65 4.09 11.26
C ASP A 221 11.20 3.95 9.84
N LEU A 222 12.09 4.86 9.46
CA LEU A 222 12.81 4.86 8.20
C LEU A 222 14.24 5.31 8.48
N ASP A 223 15.18 4.43 8.20
CA ASP A 223 16.60 4.72 8.14
C ASP A 223 16.98 4.88 6.67
N PHE A 224 17.57 6.02 6.33
CA PHE A 224 18.00 6.34 4.97
C PHE A 224 19.44 6.80 4.93
N GLU A 225 20.23 6.25 4.01
CA GLU A 225 21.61 6.67 3.76
C GLU A 225 21.86 6.88 2.27
N ARG A 226 22.54 7.97 1.92
CA ARG A 226 23.10 8.21 0.58
C ARG A 226 24.61 8.24 0.65
N LYS A 227 25.27 7.46 -0.20
CA LYS A 227 26.74 7.35 -0.28
C LYS A 227 27.21 7.68 -1.69
N TYR A 228 28.37 8.32 -1.79
CA TYR A 228 29.09 8.47 -3.05
C TYR A 228 30.36 7.62 -3.05
N SER A 229 30.64 6.97 -4.17
CA SER A 229 31.94 6.35 -4.45
C SER A 229 32.83 7.32 -5.21
N GLN A 230 34.10 7.41 -4.79
CA GLN A 230 35.16 8.06 -5.57
C GLN A 230 35.80 7.11 -6.59
N TYR A 231 35.37 5.84 -6.61
CA TYR A 231 35.95 4.79 -7.41
C TYR A 231 34.88 4.18 -8.33
N PHE A 232 35.09 4.28 -9.64
CA PHE A 232 34.27 3.62 -10.65
C PHE A 232 34.33 2.10 -10.50
N GLN A 233 33.17 1.43 -10.57
CA GLN A 233 33.06 -0.05 -10.63
C GLN A 233 33.73 -0.83 -9.47
N LEU A 234 33.82 -0.24 -8.28
CA LEU A 234 34.34 -0.90 -7.07
C LEU A 234 33.30 -0.87 -5.94
N PRO A 235 32.28 -1.76 -5.98
CA PRO A 235 31.17 -1.77 -5.02
C PRO A 235 31.61 -2.03 -3.57
N GLU A 236 32.76 -2.66 -3.37
CA GLU A 236 33.32 -2.96 -2.04
C GLU A 236 34.00 -1.75 -1.38
N LYS A 237 34.18 -0.65 -2.13
CA LYS A 237 34.81 0.60 -1.67
C LYS A 237 33.81 1.76 -1.60
N ARG A 238 32.54 1.48 -1.32
CA ARG A 238 31.53 2.53 -1.17
C ARG A 238 31.95 3.54 -0.11
N GLY A 239 31.99 4.79 -0.53
CA GLY A 239 32.76 5.85 0.09
C GLY A 239 32.01 6.65 1.17
N THR A 240 32.23 7.96 1.14
CA THR A 240 31.77 8.92 2.15
C THR A 240 30.25 9.06 2.16
N LYS A 241 29.64 9.00 3.36
CA LYS A 241 28.21 9.31 3.55
C LYS A 241 27.95 10.78 3.19
N TRP A 242 26.95 11.02 2.34
CA TRP A 242 26.52 12.35 1.93
C TRP A 242 25.22 12.77 2.62
N ALA A 243 24.31 11.82 2.84
CA ALA A 243 23.12 12.03 3.65
C ALA A 243 22.90 10.81 4.55
N SER A 244 22.42 11.05 5.76
CA SER A 244 21.98 10.03 6.70
C SER A 244 20.86 10.62 7.55
N VAL A 245 19.68 10.03 7.44
CA VAL A 245 18.45 10.53 8.04
C VAL A 245 17.69 9.36 8.65
N GLU A 246 17.29 9.49 9.91
CA GLU A 246 16.38 8.59 10.60
C GLU A 246 15.05 9.32 10.82
N ILE A 247 13.93 8.68 10.53
CA ILE A 247 12.59 9.26 10.70
C ILE A 247 11.73 8.28 11.46
N ALA A 248 11.23 8.68 12.63
CA ALA A 248 10.16 7.97 13.33
C ALA A 248 8.82 8.67 13.08
N ARG A 249 7.78 7.88 12.81
CA ARG A 249 6.43 8.38 12.50
C ARG A 249 5.38 7.65 13.34
N LYS A 250 4.45 8.42 13.90
CA LYS A 250 3.27 7.90 14.60
C LYS A 250 2.01 8.49 13.97
N VAL A 251 1.07 7.65 13.61
CA VAL A 251 -0.22 8.06 13.07
C VAL A 251 -1.33 7.56 13.97
N TYR A 252 -2.25 8.47 14.27
CA TYR A 252 -3.51 8.17 14.92
C TYR A 252 -4.62 8.63 14.00
N SER A 253 -5.56 7.74 13.71
CA SER A 253 -6.71 8.10 12.88
C SER A 253 -7.99 7.60 13.50
N ALA A 254 -9.04 8.40 13.41
CA ALA A 254 -10.39 8.02 13.79
C ALA A 254 -11.36 8.38 12.66
N TYR A 255 -12.30 7.50 12.37
CA TYR A 255 -13.30 7.75 11.34
C TYR A 255 -14.66 7.21 11.73
N ILE A 256 -15.69 7.81 11.14
CA ILE A 256 -17.07 7.36 11.19
C ILE A 256 -17.72 7.60 9.84
N GLN A 257 -18.50 6.65 9.36
CA GLN A 257 -19.34 6.75 8.17
C GLN A 257 -20.73 6.20 8.48
N ASP A 258 -21.74 6.95 8.10
CA ASP A 258 -23.16 6.61 8.20
C ASP A 258 -23.71 6.39 6.79
N ILE A 259 -24.42 5.28 6.60
CA ILE A 259 -25.11 4.91 5.35
C ILE A 259 -26.58 4.73 5.69
N PHE A 260 -27.36 5.80 5.48
CA PHE A 260 -28.74 5.89 5.90
C PHE A 260 -29.71 5.86 4.72
N GLN A 261 -30.64 4.90 4.73
CA GLN A 261 -31.72 4.81 3.75
C GLN A 261 -32.87 5.76 4.12
N VAL A 262 -32.78 7.04 3.74
CA VAL A 262 -33.81 8.05 4.07
C VAL A 262 -35.17 7.68 3.50
N THR A 263 -35.20 7.19 2.25
CA THR A 263 -36.41 6.65 1.61
C THR A 263 -36.07 5.32 0.95
N PRO A 264 -37.04 4.47 0.55
CA PRO A 264 -36.76 3.23 -0.17
C PRO A 264 -35.83 3.41 -1.38
N ASP A 265 -35.89 4.58 -2.01
CA ASP A 265 -35.16 4.89 -3.23
C ASP A 265 -33.98 5.87 -3.00
N ILE A 266 -33.79 6.41 -1.79
CA ILE A 266 -32.73 7.41 -1.51
C ILE A 266 -31.88 6.96 -0.32
N THR A 267 -30.59 6.84 -0.55
CA THR A 267 -29.57 6.55 0.46
C THR A 267 -28.58 7.70 0.56
N PHE A 268 -28.36 8.19 1.78
CA PHE A 268 -27.29 9.13 2.08
C PHE A 268 -26.08 8.37 2.62
N THR A 269 -24.89 8.79 2.20
CA THR A 269 -23.62 8.31 2.75
C THR A 269 -22.82 9.50 3.23
N THR A 270 -22.62 9.62 4.53
CA THR A 270 -21.85 10.72 5.12
C THR A 270 -20.74 10.15 5.96
N GLY A 271 -19.53 10.68 5.83
CA GLY A 271 -18.41 10.21 6.61
C GLY A 271 -17.40 11.30 6.88
N VAL A 272 -16.65 11.12 7.95
CA VAL A 272 -15.54 12.00 8.31
C VAL A 272 -14.43 11.16 8.91
N ARG A 273 -13.20 11.52 8.55
CA ARG A 273 -11.99 10.99 9.16
C ARG A 273 -11.12 12.13 9.65
N TYR A 274 -10.53 11.93 10.81
CA TYR A 274 -9.45 12.74 11.33
C TYR A 274 -8.18 11.89 11.35
N ASP A 275 -7.09 12.43 10.81
CA ASP A 275 -5.77 11.82 10.83
C ASP A 275 -4.79 12.81 11.50
N TYR A 276 -3.99 12.31 12.43
CA TYR A 276 -2.90 13.05 13.07
C TYR A 276 -1.61 12.22 12.93
N ALA A 277 -0.59 12.81 12.30
CA ALA A 277 0.71 12.20 12.06
C ALA A 277 1.82 13.04 12.69
N ASP A 278 2.54 12.43 13.64
CA ASP A 278 3.70 13.00 14.33
C ASP A 278 4.97 12.40 13.71
N TYR A 279 5.96 13.26 13.45
CA TYR A 279 7.23 12.93 12.84
C TYR A 279 8.38 13.41 13.74
N ASP A 280 9.31 12.52 14.02
CA ASP A 280 10.59 12.82 14.67
C ASP A 280 11.70 12.55 13.66
N VAL A 281 12.36 13.60 13.17
CA VAL A 281 13.37 13.54 12.12
C VAL A 281 14.73 13.82 12.73
N GLU A 282 15.66 12.89 12.55
CA GLU A 282 17.05 13.04 12.95
C GLU A 282 17.98 12.99 11.73
N ASN A 283 18.61 14.13 11.41
CA ASN A 283 19.63 14.20 10.38
C ASN A 283 21.01 14.02 11.02
N LYS A 284 21.66 12.88 10.75
CA LYS A 284 22.97 12.53 11.33
C LYS A 284 24.13 13.32 10.71
N MET A 285 23.89 14.04 9.62
CA MET A 285 24.91 14.85 8.93
C MET A 285 24.83 16.34 9.29
N ASP A 286 23.63 16.84 9.59
CA ASP A 286 23.37 18.24 9.93
C ASP A 286 22.26 18.33 10.99
N ALA A 287 22.67 18.44 12.25
CA ALA A 287 21.75 18.51 13.39
C ALA A 287 20.77 19.69 13.34
N THR A 288 21.05 20.74 12.54
CA THR A 288 20.12 21.87 12.37
C THR A 288 18.89 21.52 11.53
N ARG A 289 18.95 20.39 10.81
CA ARG A 289 17.84 19.82 10.02
C ARG A 289 17.10 18.70 10.74
N SER A 290 17.46 18.43 11.99
CA SER A 290 16.68 17.56 12.87
C SER A 290 15.52 18.34 13.47
N GLY A 291 14.41 17.66 13.76
CA GLY A 291 13.27 18.31 14.38
C GLY A 291 12.02 17.45 14.42
N LYS A 292 11.04 17.95 15.16
CA LYS A 292 9.70 17.36 15.26
C LYS A 292 8.72 18.14 14.43
N ASN A 293 7.85 17.43 13.74
CA ASN A 293 6.76 18.03 12.99
C ASN A 293 5.49 17.21 13.19
N ALA A 294 4.34 17.87 13.15
CA ALA A 294 3.05 17.21 13.26
C ALA A 294 2.12 17.74 12.19
N VAL A 295 1.33 16.84 11.63
CA VAL A 295 0.40 17.14 10.55
C VAL A 295 -0.95 16.52 10.89
N ASP A 296 -2.00 17.33 10.86
CA ASP A 296 -3.37 16.85 10.98
C ASP A 296 -4.20 17.13 9.73
N HIS A 297 -5.27 16.35 9.56
CA HIS A 297 -6.23 16.57 8.48
C HIS A 297 -7.62 16.03 8.80
N PHE A 298 -8.65 16.79 8.44
CA PHE A 298 -10.04 16.33 8.38
C PHE A 298 -10.44 16.02 6.94
N SER A 299 -10.92 14.80 6.70
CA SER A 299 -11.31 14.30 5.39
C SER A 299 -12.82 13.98 5.38
N PRO A 300 -13.70 14.95 5.05
CA PRO A 300 -15.14 14.73 4.94
C PRO A 300 -15.51 14.04 3.61
N LYS A 301 -16.64 13.35 3.64
CA LYS A 301 -17.31 12.74 2.48
C LYS A 301 -18.82 12.86 2.63
N ILE A 302 -19.49 13.28 1.56
CA ILE A 302 -20.95 13.30 1.47
C ILE A 302 -21.34 12.74 0.11
N GLY A 303 -22.24 11.77 0.11
CA GLY A 303 -22.79 11.18 -1.09
C GLY A 303 -24.28 10.91 -0.96
N ILE A 304 -24.96 10.92 -2.11
CA ILE A 304 -26.38 10.61 -2.25
C ILE A 304 -26.50 9.59 -3.38
N THR A 305 -27.27 8.54 -3.16
CA THR A 305 -27.65 7.59 -4.20
C THR A 305 -29.18 7.59 -4.31
N TYR A 306 -29.69 7.82 -5.52
CA TYR A 306 -31.10 7.76 -5.87
C TYR A 306 -31.36 6.60 -6.84
N SER A 307 -32.28 5.72 -6.46
CA SER A 307 -32.65 4.49 -7.16
C SER A 307 -34.10 4.56 -7.65
N PRO A 308 -34.43 5.41 -8.65
CA PRO A 308 -35.81 5.64 -9.11
C PRO A 308 -36.52 4.37 -9.60
N VAL A 309 -35.73 3.42 -10.12
CA VAL A 309 -36.18 2.11 -10.58
C VAL A 309 -35.12 1.08 -10.23
N LYS A 310 -35.50 -0.20 -10.14
CA LYS A 310 -34.64 -1.30 -9.67
C LYS A 310 -33.27 -1.43 -10.38
N ASN A 311 -33.16 -0.96 -11.62
CA ASN A 311 -31.98 -1.15 -12.46
C ASN A 311 -31.22 0.16 -12.77
N LEU A 312 -31.59 1.27 -12.14
CA LEU A 312 -30.94 2.57 -12.34
C LEU A 312 -30.61 3.17 -10.98
N ASN A 313 -29.32 3.44 -10.78
CA ASN A 313 -28.83 4.23 -9.66
C ASN A 313 -28.17 5.48 -10.22
N ILE A 314 -28.62 6.64 -9.75
CA ILE A 314 -27.98 7.93 -9.98
C ILE A 314 -27.29 8.27 -8.67
N PHE A 315 -26.02 8.65 -8.70
CA PHE A 315 -25.31 9.01 -7.49
C PHE A 315 -24.69 10.38 -7.62
N THR A 316 -24.32 10.97 -6.49
CA THR A 316 -23.51 12.18 -6.44
C THR A 316 -22.64 12.07 -5.21
N ASN A 317 -21.35 12.38 -5.34
CA ASN A 317 -20.40 12.26 -4.23
C ASN A 317 -19.42 13.43 -4.23
N ILE A 318 -19.16 13.94 -3.03
CA ILE A 318 -18.13 14.93 -2.76
C ILE A 318 -17.22 14.33 -1.70
N GLY A 319 -15.93 14.22 -2.02
CA GLY A 319 -14.94 13.63 -1.13
C GLY A 319 -13.63 14.37 -1.17
N VAL A 320 -12.97 14.45 0.00
CA VAL A 320 -11.63 15.01 0.14
C VAL A 320 -10.63 13.88 0.35
N GLY A 321 -9.50 13.99 -0.33
CA GLY A 321 -8.31 13.17 -0.11
C GLY A 321 -7.15 14.04 0.30
N PHE A 322 -6.20 13.44 1.01
CA PHE A 322 -4.99 14.14 1.41
C PHE A 322 -3.77 13.22 1.46
N LYS A 323 -2.60 13.84 1.36
CA LYS A 323 -1.30 13.20 1.53
C LYS A 323 -0.43 14.10 2.42
N PRO A 324 0.04 13.60 3.57
CA PRO A 324 1.02 14.34 4.36
C PRO A 324 2.35 14.40 3.58
N PRO A 325 3.21 15.40 3.84
CA PRO A 325 4.58 15.39 3.34
C PRO A 325 5.28 14.08 3.73
N SER A 326 6.15 13.56 2.85
CA SER A 326 6.98 12.41 3.20
C SER A 326 8.01 12.80 4.26
N GLY A 327 8.51 11.84 5.04
CA GLY A 327 9.55 12.13 6.04
C GLY A 327 10.79 12.78 5.42
N GLY A 328 11.21 12.35 4.22
CA GLY A 328 12.30 12.99 3.50
C GLY A 328 12.00 14.42 3.04
N GLN A 329 10.75 14.73 2.70
CA GLN A 329 10.33 16.11 2.42
C GLN A 329 10.36 16.97 3.67
N ILE A 330 9.94 16.44 4.83
CA ILE A 330 10.02 17.13 6.11
C ILE A 330 11.49 17.39 6.49
N ALA A 331 12.38 16.42 6.26
CA ALA A 331 13.82 16.57 6.50
C ALA A 331 14.50 17.64 5.62
N LEU A 332 13.91 17.96 4.47
CA LEU A 332 14.41 18.99 3.55
C LEU A 332 13.71 20.34 3.74
N TYR A 333 12.45 20.32 4.16
CA TYR A 333 11.57 21.49 4.23
C TYR A 333 10.71 21.42 5.49
N ASN A 334 10.96 22.32 6.43
CA ASN A 334 10.34 22.28 7.76
C ASN A 334 8.86 22.74 7.81
N ASP A 335 8.33 23.35 6.74
CA ASP A 335 7.03 24.05 6.74
C ASP A 335 6.02 23.54 5.69
N LEU A 336 6.24 22.35 5.13
CA LEU A 336 5.34 21.80 4.12
C LEU A 336 3.97 21.46 4.68
N LYS A 337 2.93 21.90 3.97
CA LYS A 337 1.53 21.57 4.25
C LYS A 337 1.12 20.29 3.50
N PRO A 338 0.08 19.58 3.97
CA PRO A 338 -0.49 18.46 3.25
C PRO A 338 -0.96 18.83 1.85
N GLU A 339 -0.73 17.92 0.91
CA GLU A 339 -1.38 17.96 -0.39
C GLU A 339 -2.85 17.52 -0.24
N LYS A 340 -3.77 18.20 -0.91
CA LYS A 340 -5.21 17.98 -0.79
C LYS A 340 -5.85 17.90 -2.17
N ALA A 341 -6.79 16.99 -2.35
CA ALA A 341 -7.63 16.90 -3.53
C ALA A 341 -9.09 16.82 -3.11
N THR A 342 -9.96 17.56 -3.81
CA THR A 342 -11.41 17.46 -3.66
C THR A 342 -11.99 16.98 -4.97
N ASN A 343 -12.87 15.99 -4.91
CA ASN A 343 -13.56 15.46 -6.08
C ASN A 343 -15.06 15.65 -5.95
N TYR A 344 -15.67 15.98 -7.08
CA TYR A 344 -17.10 16.12 -7.28
C TYR A 344 -17.49 15.17 -8.39
N GLU A 345 -18.35 14.21 -8.11
CA GLU A 345 -18.77 13.16 -9.03
C GLU A 345 -20.30 13.09 -9.08
N ILE A 346 -20.87 12.88 -10.27
CA ILE A 346 -22.32 12.76 -10.55
C ILE A 346 -22.52 11.56 -11.48
#